data_AF-A0A6B3E637-F1
#
_entry.id   AF-A0A6B3E637-F1
#
_cell.length_a   1.000
_cell.length_b   1.000
_cell.length_c   1.000
_cell.angle_alpha   90.00
_cell.angle_beta   90.00
_cell.angle_gamma   90.00
#
_symmetry.space_group_name_H-M   'P 1'
#
loop_
_entity.id
_entity.type
_entity.pdbx_description
1 polymer ?
#
loop_
_entity_poly.entity_id
_entity_poly.type
_entity_poly.pdbx_seq_one_letter_code
_entity_poly.pdbx_strand_id
1 'polypeptide(L)'
;MPNIAFEGPGSDNPLAFHHYDAKKQILGKSMAEHLRLAVCYWHTFVWPGSDVFGAGTFERPWQTAGDPMSKAREKADAAFDFFSR
;
A
#
# COMPACT_ATOMS: atom_id res chain seq x y z
N MET A 1 -0.90 2.37 -10.59
CA MET A 1 0.47 1.80 -10.70
C MET A 1 0.38 0.44 -11.38
N PRO A 2 1.44 -0.09 -12.01
CA PRO A 2 1.46 -1.48 -12.45
C PRO A 2 1.30 -2.43 -11.25
N ASN A 3 0.91 -3.68 -11.52
CA ASN A 3 0.90 -4.74 -10.51
C ASN A 3 2.36 -5.14 -10.17
N ILE A 4 2.70 -5.26 -8.89
CA ILE A 4 4.05 -5.55 -8.40
C ILE A 4 4.30 -7.05 -8.49
N ALA A 5 5.11 -7.46 -9.46
CA ALA A 5 5.41 -8.87 -9.73
C ALA A 5 6.56 -9.39 -8.86
N PHE A 6 6.64 -10.72 -8.72
CA PHE A 6 7.83 -11.39 -8.19
C PHE A 6 8.87 -11.59 -9.30
N GLU A 7 10.08 -11.08 -9.09
CA GLU A 7 11.20 -11.20 -10.05
C GLU A 7 12.41 -11.96 -9.48
N GLY A 8 12.38 -12.28 -8.19
CA GLY A 8 13.44 -13.04 -7.52
C GLY A 8 14.61 -12.19 -6.99
N PRO A 9 15.53 -12.81 -6.25
CA PRO A 9 16.54 -12.12 -5.44
C PRO A 9 17.64 -11.43 -6.23
N GLY A 10 17.75 -11.68 -7.54
CA GLY A 10 18.72 -11.03 -8.42
C GLY A 10 18.15 -9.82 -9.16
N SER A 11 16.88 -9.47 -8.95
CA SER A 11 16.26 -8.30 -9.59
C SER A 11 16.83 -7.01 -8.99
N ASP A 12 17.07 -6.03 -9.86
CA ASP A 12 17.39 -4.64 -9.50
C ASP A 12 16.17 -3.71 -9.62
N ASN A 13 15.00 -4.24 -10.00
CA ASN A 13 13.77 -3.48 -10.12
C ASN A 13 13.25 -3.10 -8.72
N PRO A 14 13.14 -1.81 -8.38
CA PRO A 14 12.64 -1.37 -7.08
C PRO A 14 11.12 -1.58 -6.91
N LEU A 15 10.40 -1.83 -8.00
CA LEU A 15 8.97 -2.08 -8.03
C LEU A 15 8.66 -3.54 -8.38
N ALA A 16 9.46 -4.46 -7.82
CA ALA A 16 9.24 -5.89 -7.86
C ALA A 16 9.51 -6.52 -6.50
N PHE A 17 8.81 -7.61 -6.20
CA PHE A 17 9.12 -8.44 -5.05
C PHE A 17 10.35 -9.30 -5.36
N HIS A 18 11.39 -9.18 -4.52
CA HIS A 18 12.60 -10.00 -4.65
C HIS A 18 12.48 -11.33 -3.91
N HIS A 19 11.63 -11.37 -2.88
CA HIS A 19 11.47 -12.54 -2.02
C HIS A 19 10.02 -12.98 -1.82
N TYR A 20 9.04 -12.10 -2.07
CA TYR A 20 7.64 -12.42 -1.91
C TYR A 20 7.01 -12.92 -3.21
N ASP A 21 6.94 -14.25 -3.33
CA ASP A 21 6.08 -14.99 -4.26
C ASP A 21 4.84 -15.54 -3.50
N ALA A 22 3.70 -14.89 -3.67
CA ALA A 22 2.46 -15.24 -2.99
C ALA A 22 2.07 -16.72 -3.09
N LYS A 23 2.40 -17.40 -4.20
CA LYS A 23 1.98 -18.80 -4.47
C LYS A 23 2.99 -19.85 -4.01
N LYS A 24 4.22 -19.44 -3.67
CA LYS A 24 5.27 -20.37 -3.23
C LYS A 24 4.83 -21.14 -1.99
N GLN A 25 4.95 -22.46 -2.05
CA GLN A 25 4.64 -23.35 -0.94
C GLN A 25 5.81 -23.40 0.05
N ILE A 26 5.51 -23.15 1.33
CA ILE A 26 6.43 -23.27 2.47
C ILE A 26 5.75 -24.14 3.51
N LEU A 27 6.33 -25.32 3.76
CA LEU A 27 5.85 -26.26 4.79
C LEU A 27 4.33 -26.54 4.69
N GLY A 28 3.82 -26.66 3.45
CA GLY A 28 2.42 -27.00 3.17
C GLY A 28 1.41 -25.86 3.15
N LYS A 29 1.85 -24.58 3.23
CA LYS A 29 1.00 -23.41 2.97
C LYS A 29 1.70 -22.43 2.03
N SER A 30 0.94 -21.65 1.29
CA SER A 30 1.48 -20.56 0.48
C SER A 30 2.08 -19.44 1.34
N MET A 31 3.03 -18.67 0.79
CA MET A 31 3.57 -17.50 1.50
C MET A 31 2.49 -16.47 1.85
N ALA A 32 1.49 -16.30 0.99
CA ALA A 32 0.34 -15.44 1.28
C ALA A 32 -0.44 -15.90 2.52
N GLU A 33 -0.64 -17.21 2.70
CA GLU A 33 -1.34 -17.76 3.86
C GLU A 33 -0.54 -17.66 5.16
N HIS A 34 0.80 -17.72 5.08
CA HIS A 34 1.66 -17.51 6.24
C HIS A 34 1.68 -16.05 6.68
N LEU A 35 1.92 -15.14 5.74
CA LEU A 35 2.17 -13.74 6.06
C LEU A 35 0.90 -12.94 6.26
N ARG A 36 -0.16 -13.23 5.48
CA ARG A 36 -1.46 -12.55 5.53
C ARG A 36 -1.32 -11.02 5.61
N LEU A 37 -0.50 -10.49 4.70
CA LEU A 37 -0.12 -9.09 4.68
C LEU A 37 -1.37 -8.19 4.65
N ALA A 38 -1.30 -7.12 5.44
CA ALA A 38 -2.35 -6.12 5.55
C ALA A 38 -1.72 -4.72 5.55
N VAL A 39 -2.49 -3.75 5.08
CA VAL A 39 -2.08 -2.34 5.06
C VAL A 39 -2.77 -1.61 6.20
N CYS A 40 -2.01 -0.85 6.99
CA CYS A 40 -2.60 0.04 7.99
C CYS A 40 -3.23 1.25 7.28
N TYR A 41 -4.57 1.34 7.33
CA TYR A 41 -5.31 2.39 6.65
C TYR A 41 -4.95 3.80 7.17
N TRP A 42 -4.79 3.95 8.49
CA TRP A 42 -4.46 5.24 9.10
C TRP A 42 -3.11 5.78 8.63
N HIS A 43 -2.04 4.99 8.79
CA HIS A 43 -0.69 5.42 8.40
C HIS A 43 -0.57 5.68 6.90
N THR A 44 -1.28 4.92 6.07
CA THR A 44 -1.09 4.95 4.61
C THR A 44 -1.95 6.01 3.92
N PHE A 45 -3.19 6.23 4.39
CA PHE A 45 -4.16 7.07 3.69
C PHE A 45 -4.68 8.26 4.51
N VAL A 46 -4.52 8.26 5.84
CA VAL A 46 -5.08 9.30 6.72
C VAL A 46 -3.99 10.25 7.22
N TRP A 47 -2.89 9.74 7.73
CA TRP A 47 -1.81 10.56 8.28
C TRP A 47 -1.17 11.43 7.19
N PRO A 48 -1.09 12.77 7.37
CA PRO A 48 -0.63 13.69 6.33
C PRO A 48 0.90 13.91 6.34
N GLY A 49 1.66 13.11 7.10
CA GLY A 49 3.11 13.26 7.22
C GLY A 49 3.55 14.40 8.15
N SER A 50 2.70 14.79 9.11
CA SER A 50 3.01 15.79 10.13
C SER A 50 3.70 15.16 11.34
N ASP A 51 4.56 15.92 12.01
CA ASP A 51 5.18 15.54 13.29
C ASP A 51 4.88 16.58 14.39
N VAL A 52 5.51 16.46 15.55
CA VAL A 52 5.28 17.36 16.70
C VAL A 52 5.85 18.78 16.48
N PHE A 53 6.63 18.99 15.42
CA PHE A 53 7.33 20.25 15.10
C PHE A 53 6.87 20.90 13.79
N GLY A 54 6.16 20.18 12.92
CA GLY A 54 5.83 20.64 11.57
C GLY A 54 4.49 20.15 11.04
N ALA A 55 3.97 20.90 10.06
CA ALA A 55 2.72 20.57 9.36
C ALA A 55 2.88 19.36 8.42
N GLY A 56 1.75 18.86 7.92
CA GLY A 56 1.73 17.76 6.95
C GLY A 56 2.47 18.09 5.65
N THR A 57 3.16 17.11 5.08
CA THR A 57 4.01 17.24 3.89
C THR A 57 3.48 16.45 2.70
N PHE A 58 2.49 15.58 2.89
CA PHE A 58 1.96 14.75 1.81
C PHE A 58 0.94 15.50 0.95
N GLU A 59 1.14 15.45 -0.37
CA GLU A 59 0.24 16.08 -1.35
C GLU A 59 -0.74 15.05 -1.94
N ARG A 60 -1.60 14.47 -1.10
CA ARG A 60 -2.54 13.43 -1.54
C ARG A 60 -3.88 14.03 -2.00
N PRO A 61 -4.44 13.65 -3.17
CA PRO A 61 -5.66 14.27 -3.70
C PRO A 61 -6.88 14.20 -2.78
N TRP A 62 -7.00 13.14 -1.98
CA TRP A 62 -8.08 12.95 -1.02
C TRP A 62 -7.89 13.70 0.30
N GLN A 63 -6.77 14.42 0.48
CA GLN A 63 -6.51 15.28 1.64
C GLN A 63 -6.77 16.77 1.34
N THR A 64 -7.13 17.12 0.11
CA THR A 64 -7.51 18.50 -0.24
C THR A 64 -8.90 18.84 0.29
N ALA A 65 -9.20 20.14 0.41
CA ALA A 65 -10.53 20.62 0.79
C ALA A 65 -11.63 20.10 -0.16
N GLY A 66 -12.83 19.87 0.38
CA GLY A 66 -13.99 19.37 -0.35
C GLY A 66 -15.08 18.83 0.59
N ASP A 67 -16.14 18.26 0.02
CA ASP A 67 -17.16 17.56 0.80
C ASP A 67 -16.55 16.35 1.54
N PRO A 68 -16.70 16.25 2.89
CA PRO A 68 -16.02 15.21 3.67
C PRO A 68 -16.34 13.78 3.22
N MET A 69 -17.59 13.51 2.85
CA MET A 69 -17.99 12.16 2.44
C MET A 69 -17.44 11.81 1.06
N SER A 70 -17.40 12.77 0.15
CA SER A 70 -16.77 12.63 -1.16
C SER A 70 -15.27 12.33 -1.01
N LYS A 71 -14.56 13.05 -0.15
CA LYS A 71 -13.14 12.78 0.14
C LYS A 71 -12.90 11.44 0.82
N ALA A 72 -13.82 11.00 1.68
CA ALA A 72 -13.75 9.66 2.27
C ALA A 72 -13.88 8.56 1.21
N ARG A 73 -14.74 8.73 0.20
CA ARG A 73 -14.87 7.80 -0.93
C ARG A 73 -13.64 7.80 -1.82
N GLU A 74 -13.13 8.96 -2.22
CA GLU A 74 -11.88 9.08 -3.00
C GLU A 74 -10.71 8.36 -2.31
N LYS A 75 -10.58 8.53 -0.98
CA LYS A 75 -9.57 7.85 -0.18
C LYS A 75 -9.77 6.33 -0.17
N ALA A 76 -11.01 5.85 -0.08
CA ALA A 76 -11.32 4.43 -0.14
C ALA A 76 -10.98 3.85 -1.51
N ASP A 77 -11.35 4.54 -2.60
CA ASP A 77 -11.02 4.11 -3.96
C ASP A 77 -9.50 4.01 -4.17
N ALA A 78 -8.74 5.02 -3.71
CA ALA A 78 -7.28 4.99 -3.74
C ALA A 78 -6.69 3.85 -2.89
N ALA A 79 -7.32 3.51 -1.77
CA ALA A 79 -6.88 2.42 -0.91
C ALA A 79 -7.09 1.06 -1.57
N PHE A 80 -8.28 0.81 -2.11
CA PHE A 80 -8.56 -0.46 -2.80
C PHE A 80 -7.78 -0.60 -4.11
N ASP A 81 -7.52 0.50 -4.83
CA ASP A 81 -6.56 0.48 -5.95
C ASP A 81 -5.19 0.01 -5.45
N PHE A 82 -4.64 0.65 -4.41
CA PHE A 82 -3.34 0.29 -3.83
C PHE A 82 -3.27 -1.18 -3.36
N PHE A 83 -4.32 -1.72 -2.74
CA PHE A 83 -4.35 -3.12 -2.28
C PHE A 83 -4.34 -4.14 -3.41
N SER A 84 -4.78 -3.73 -4.60
CA SER A 84 -4.90 -4.61 -5.79
C SER A 84 -3.66 -4.58 -6.69
N ARG A 85 -2.72 -3.65 -6.45
CA ARG A 85 -1.47 -3.53 -7.19
C ARG A 85 -0.35 -4.35 -6.57
#